data_AF-A0A1A8MN41-F1
#
_entry.id   AF-A0A1A8MN41-F1
#
_cell.length_a   1.000
_cell.length_b   1.000
_cell.length_c   1.000
_cell.angle_alpha   90.00
_cell.angle_beta   90.00
_cell.angle_gamma   90.00
#
_symmetry.space_group_name_H-M   'P 1'
#
loop_
_entity.id
_entity.type
_entity.pdbx_description
1 polymer ?
#
loop_
_entity_poly.entity_id
_entity_poly.type
_entity_poly.pdbx_seq_one_letter_code
_entity_poly.pdbx_strand_id
1 'polypeptide(L)'
;KEVYLQDIHCVGSLCKLYFRELPNPLLTFELYSKFTGAVSVQGDHERLIHIQSAVKELPTAHFRTLEFLTKHLAHLATLSSQTNMHTRNLALVWAPNLLRSKDIEASSGNGDMAFQEVRMQQSV
;
A
#
# COMPACT_ATOMS: atom_id res chain seq x y z
N LYS A 1 -0.56 3.35 -32.80
CA LYS A 1 -0.76 2.27 -31.79
C LYS A 1 0.38 2.19 -30.76
N GLU A 2 1.27 3.20 -30.67
CA GLU A 2 2.52 3.13 -29.87
C GLU A 2 2.66 4.22 -28.79
N VAL A 3 1.67 5.12 -28.65
CA VAL A 3 1.81 6.31 -27.79
C VAL A 3 1.77 5.96 -26.29
N TYR A 4 1.08 4.88 -25.90
CA TYR A 4 0.97 4.47 -24.48
C TYR A 4 2.25 3.86 -23.91
N LEU A 5 3.19 3.45 -24.77
CA LEU A 5 4.48 2.89 -24.36
C LEU A 5 5.47 3.96 -23.89
N GLN A 6 5.19 5.25 -24.12
CA GLN A 6 6.12 6.34 -23.83
C GLN A 6 5.85 7.08 -22.51
N ASP A 7 4.68 6.92 -21.90
CA ASP A 7 4.39 7.54 -20.61
C ASP A 7 4.59 6.56 -19.45
N ILE A 8 5.73 6.70 -18.78
CA ILE A 8 6.07 5.92 -17.59
C ILE A 8 5.03 6.09 -16.46
N HIS A 9 4.32 7.22 -16.41
CA HIS A 9 3.25 7.45 -15.44
C HIS A 9 2.03 6.58 -15.72
N CYS A 10 1.75 6.22 -16.97
CA CYS A 10 0.70 5.27 -17.32
C CYS A 10 1.03 3.87 -16.78
N VAL A 11 2.29 3.42 -16.92
CA VAL A 11 2.73 2.12 -16.38
C VAL A 11 2.59 2.08 -14.87
N GLY A 12 3.03 3.13 -14.17
CA GLY A 12 2.86 3.27 -12.73
C GLY A 12 1.38 3.25 -12.32
N SER A 13 0.52 3.94 -13.08
CA SER A 13 -0.93 4.00 -12.82
C SER A 13 -1.61 2.65 -13.03
N LEU A 14 -1.27 1.93 -14.10
CA LEU A 14 -1.78 0.59 -14.38
C LEU A 14 -1.34 -0.41 -13.29
N CYS A 15 -0.09 -0.32 -12.85
CA CYS A 15 0.41 -1.17 -11.77
C CYS A 15 -0.37 -0.96 -10.47
N LYS A 16 -0.61 0.30 -10.08
CA LYS A 16 -1.45 0.62 -8.90
C LYS A 16 -2.89 0.13 -9.08
N LEU A 17 -3.48 0.32 -10.26
CA LEU A 17 -4.82 -0.18 -10.59
C LEU A 17 -4.91 -1.70 -10.42
N TYR A 18 -3.91 -2.46 -10.90
CA TYR A 18 -3.88 -3.91 -10.75
C TYR A 18 -4.03 -4.34 -9.29
N PHE A 19 -3.29 -3.74 -8.36
CA PHE A 19 -3.40 -4.06 -6.93
C PHE A 19 -4.75 -3.64 -6.33
N ARG A 20 -5.28 -2.50 -6.77
CA ARG A 20 -6.59 -2.01 -6.33
C ARG A 20 -7.72 -2.96 -6.72
N GLU A 21 -7.68 -3.52 -7.93
CA GLU A 21 -8.72 -4.41 -8.48
C GLU A 21 -8.58 -5.88 -8.05
N LEU A 22 -7.56 -6.23 -7.25
CA LEU A 22 -7.44 -7.60 -6.73
C LEU A 22 -8.69 -7.96 -5.89
N PRO A 23 -9.31 -9.13 -6.08
CA PRO A 23 -10.49 -9.55 -5.31
C PRO A 23 -10.24 -9.60 -3.80
N ASN A 24 -9.01 -9.88 -3.39
CA ASN A 24 -8.53 -9.73 -2.02
C ASN A 24 -7.29 -8.83 -2.08
N PRO A 25 -7.20 -7.72 -1.33
CA PRO A 25 -6.05 -6.82 -1.35
C PRO A 25 -4.74 -7.56 -1.09
N LEU A 26 -3.63 -6.98 -1.53
CA LEU A 26 -2.32 -7.61 -1.34
C LEU A 26 -2.02 -7.90 0.13
N LEU A 27 -2.38 -6.99 1.04
CA LEU A 27 -2.23 -7.19 2.48
C LEU A 27 -3.39 -7.96 3.14
N THR A 28 -4.31 -8.48 2.33
CA THR A 28 -5.49 -9.27 2.70
C THR A 28 -6.49 -8.55 3.58
N PHE A 29 -7.77 -8.86 3.42
CA PHE A 29 -8.79 -8.37 4.34
C PHE A 29 -8.65 -8.98 5.73
N GLU A 30 -8.23 -10.24 5.78
CA GLU A 30 -8.11 -11.03 7.01
C GLU A 30 -7.06 -10.44 7.97
N LEU A 31 -5.99 -9.83 7.43
CA LEU A 31 -4.92 -9.23 8.21
C LEU A 31 -5.05 -7.70 8.35
N TYR A 32 -6.12 -7.08 7.82
CA TYR A 32 -6.30 -5.63 7.86
C TYR A 32 -6.13 -5.05 9.28
N SER A 33 -6.89 -5.58 10.25
CA SER A 33 -6.85 -5.13 11.64
C SER A 33 -5.48 -5.33 12.29
N LYS A 34 -4.72 -6.34 11.86
CA LYS A 34 -3.38 -6.60 12.38
C LYS A 34 -2.36 -5.58 11.86
N PHE A 35 -2.47 -5.21 10.58
CA PHE A 35 -1.65 -4.15 9.99
C PHE A 35 -1.98 -2.77 10.56
N THR A 36 -3.27 -2.42 10.68
CA THR A 36 -3.67 -1.11 11.23
C THR A 36 -3.41 -1.02 12.73
N GLY A 37 -3.62 -2.10 13.48
CA GLY A 37 -3.28 -2.16 14.91
C GLY A 37 -1.79 -1.94 15.19
N ALA A 38 -0.90 -2.37 14.29
CA ALA A 38 0.54 -2.15 14.42
C ALA A 38 0.94 -0.66 14.35
N VAL A 39 0.10 0.20 13.76
CA VAL A 39 0.35 1.66 13.68
C VAL A 39 0.26 2.28 15.08
N SER A 40 -0.65 1.81 15.92
CA SER A 40 -0.90 2.31 17.27
C SER A 40 0.11 1.83 18.32
N VAL A 41 1.00 0.91 17.96
CA VAL A 41 2.05 0.40 18.87
C VAL A 41 3.07 1.50 19.15
N GLN A 42 3.42 1.70 20.42
CA GLN A 42 4.45 2.67 20.79
C GLN A 42 5.84 2.07 20.58
N GLY A 43 6.79 2.88 20.12
CA GLY A 43 8.16 2.44 19.85
C GLY A 43 8.35 1.71 18.51
N ASP A 44 9.43 2.06 17.82
CA ASP A 44 9.69 1.58 16.45
C ASP A 44 10.04 0.09 16.40
N HIS A 45 10.75 -0.41 17.40
CA HIS A 45 11.14 -1.82 17.46
C HIS A 45 9.91 -2.73 17.62
N GLU A 46 9.01 -2.39 18.54
CA GLU A 46 7.78 -3.16 18.77
C GLU A 46 6.86 -3.09 17.56
N ARG A 47 6.66 -1.89 16.98
CA ARG A 47 5.91 -1.73 15.73
C ARG A 47 6.48 -2.60 14.61
N LEU A 48 7.81 -2.67 14.46
CA LEU A 48 8.44 -3.53 13.47
C LEU A 48 8.14 -5.01 13.70
N ILE A 49 8.20 -5.48 14.96
CA ILE A 49 7.87 -6.87 15.31
C ILE A 49 6.41 -7.19 14.92
N HIS A 50 5.48 -6.29 15.24
CA HIS A 50 4.06 -6.47 14.90
C HIS A 50 3.84 -6.54 13.39
N ILE A 51 4.46 -5.64 12.62
CA ILE A 51 4.40 -5.66 11.15
C ILE A 51 4.99 -6.96 10.61
N GLN A 52 6.16 -7.40 11.10
CA GLN A 52 6.78 -8.66 10.68
C GLN A 52 5.89 -9.87 10.98
N SER A 53 5.22 -9.88 12.14
CA SER A 53 4.27 -10.93 12.49
C SER A 53 3.08 -10.96 11.52
N ALA A 54 2.54 -9.81 11.13
CA ALA A 54 1.47 -9.74 10.13
C ALA A 54 1.95 -10.23 8.75
N VAL A 55 3.14 -9.80 8.31
CA VAL A 55 3.71 -10.21 7.03
C VAL A 55 3.95 -11.73 6.95
N LYS A 56 4.35 -12.37 8.06
CA LYS A 56 4.57 -13.83 8.12
C LYS A 56 3.29 -14.66 7.98
N GLU A 57 2.12 -14.07 8.24
CA GLU A 57 0.83 -14.74 8.10
C GLU A 57 0.22 -14.60 6.70
N LEU A 58 0.85 -13.81 5.82
CA LEU A 58 0.39 -13.67 4.44
C LEU A 58 0.48 -15.01 3.68
N PRO A 59 -0.52 -15.32 2.83
CA PRO A 59 -0.38 -16.41 1.87
C PRO A 59 0.88 -16.26 1.02
N THR A 60 1.52 -17.36 0.64
CA THR A 60 2.83 -17.34 -0.04
C THR A 60 2.87 -16.45 -1.28
N ALA A 61 1.79 -16.44 -2.08
CA ALA A 61 1.69 -15.58 -3.26
C ALA A 61 1.70 -14.08 -2.88
N HIS A 62 0.89 -13.70 -1.89
CA HIS A 62 0.81 -12.33 -1.39
C HIS A 62 2.15 -11.87 -0.78
N PHE A 63 2.79 -12.71 0.02
CA PHE A 63 4.10 -12.42 0.60
C PHE A 63 5.17 -12.17 -0.48
N ARG A 64 5.29 -13.06 -1.47
CA ARG A 64 6.29 -12.91 -2.55
C ARG A 64 6.06 -11.64 -3.37
N THR A 65 4.80 -11.35 -3.69
CA THR A 65 4.45 -10.12 -4.42
C THR A 65 4.74 -8.87 -3.59
N LEU A 66 4.40 -8.87 -2.30
CA LEU A 66 4.71 -7.77 -1.38
C LEU A 66 6.21 -7.55 -1.24
N GLU A 67 7.00 -8.62 -1.12
CA GLU A 67 8.45 -8.55 -1.02
C GLU A 67 9.06 -7.88 -2.26
N PHE A 68 8.63 -8.29 -3.46
CA PHE A 68 9.13 -7.69 -4.69
C PHE A 68 8.74 -6.21 -4.80
N LEU A 69 7.47 -5.90 -4.53
CA LEU A 69 6.98 -4.52 -4.58
C LEU A 69 7.73 -3.62 -3.60
N THR A 70 7.89 -4.05 -2.34
CA THR A 70 8.59 -3.25 -1.32
C THR A 70 10.07 -3.05 -1.64
N LYS A 71 10.76 -4.05 -2.21
CA LYS A 71 12.13 -3.86 -2.73
C LYS A 71 12.18 -2.83 -3.86
N HIS A 72 11.24 -2.87 -4.80
CA HIS A 72 11.15 -1.88 -5.88
C HIS A 72 10.89 -0.46 -5.35
N LEU A 73 9.95 -0.31 -4.41
CA LEU A 73 9.64 1.00 -3.81
C LEU A 73 10.80 1.53 -2.97
N ALA A 74 11.51 0.66 -2.25
CA ALA A 74 12.72 1.04 -1.51
C ALA A 74 13.80 1.56 -2.45
N HIS A 75 14.01 0.90 -3.59
CA HIS A 75 14.92 1.39 -4.63
C HIS A 75 14.45 2.73 -5.22
N LEU A 76 13.16 2.89 -5.52
CA LEU A 76 12.64 4.16 -6.03
C LEU A 76 12.83 5.31 -5.02
N ALA A 77 12.70 5.04 -3.72
CA ALA A 77 12.96 6.02 -2.67
C ALA A 77 14.43 6.49 -2.64
N THR A 78 15.39 5.66 -3.05
CA THR A 78 16.80 6.10 -3.17
C THR A 78 17.01 7.10 -4.31
N LEU A 79 16.06 7.18 -5.25
CA LEU A 79 16.05 8.12 -6.38
C LEU A 79 15.20 9.37 -6.08
N SER A 80 14.86 9.61 -4.81
CA SER A 80 13.98 10.71 -4.39
C SER A 80 14.51 12.10 -4.74
N SER A 81 15.83 12.31 -4.86
CA SER A 81 16.42 13.57 -5.31
C SER A 81 16.03 13.98 -6.74
N GLN A 82 15.68 13.00 -7.59
CA GLN A 82 15.25 13.23 -8.96
C GLN A 82 13.73 13.16 -9.11
N THR A 83 13.10 12.22 -8.39
CA THR A 83 11.65 11.93 -8.55
C THR A 83 10.76 12.67 -7.55
N ASN A 84 11.33 13.27 -6.50
CA ASN A 84 10.62 13.81 -5.34
C ASN A 84 9.75 12.78 -4.57
N MET A 85 9.94 11.48 -4.85
CA MET A 85 9.19 10.39 -4.21
C MET A 85 9.95 9.81 -3.03
N HIS A 86 9.87 10.47 -1.88
CA HIS A 86 10.39 9.96 -0.61
C HIS A 86 9.54 8.77 -0.10
N THR A 87 10.08 7.97 0.81
CA THR A 87 9.39 6.81 1.42
C THR A 87 7.98 7.15 1.91
N ARG A 88 7.79 8.32 2.55
CA ARG A 88 6.47 8.80 2.98
C ARG A 88 5.50 9.01 1.82
N ASN A 89 5.94 9.66 0.73
CA ASN A 89 5.09 9.93 -0.44
C ASN A 89 4.70 8.62 -1.14
N LEU A 90 5.65 7.68 -1.22
CA LEU A 90 5.38 6.35 -1.75
C LEU A 90 4.36 5.61 -0.90
N ALA A 91 4.50 5.62 0.43
CA ALA A 91 3.54 5.00 1.33
C ALA A 91 2.13 5.59 1.16
N LEU A 92 2.00 6.91 1.05
CA LEU A 92 0.69 7.58 0.84
C LEU A 92 0.01 7.17 -0.46
N VAL A 93 0.77 7.04 -1.55
CA VAL A 93 0.23 6.67 -2.87
C VAL A 93 -0.10 5.18 -2.93
N TRP A 94 0.71 4.32 -2.30
CA TRP A 94 0.56 2.87 -2.41
C TRP A 94 -0.39 2.27 -1.38
N ALA A 95 -0.45 2.78 -0.15
CA ALA A 95 -1.25 2.18 0.92
C ALA A 95 -2.72 1.91 0.52
N PRO A 96 -3.47 2.86 -0.10
CA PRO A 96 -4.87 2.62 -0.49
C PRO A 96 -5.05 1.51 -1.54
N ASN A 97 -4.01 1.21 -2.31
CA ASN A 97 -4.05 0.16 -3.33
C ASN A 97 -3.68 -1.22 -2.75
N LEU A 98 -3.04 -1.27 -1.57
CA LEU A 98 -2.51 -2.49 -0.97
C LEU A 98 -3.32 -2.96 0.25
N LEU A 99 -3.96 -2.04 0.96
CA LEU A 99 -4.68 -2.26 2.22
C LEU A 99 -6.09 -1.68 2.11
N ARG A 100 -7.11 -2.53 2.29
CA ARG A 100 -8.53 -2.14 2.21
C ARG A 100 -9.33 -2.90 3.26
N SER A 101 -10.38 -2.28 3.78
CA SER A 101 -11.31 -2.91 4.74
C SER A 101 -12.57 -3.39 4.02
N LYS A 102 -13.05 -4.60 4.34
CA LYS A 102 -14.32 -5.13 3.82
C LYS A 102 -15.50 -4.22 4.18
N ASP A 103 -15.48 -3.63 5.37
CA ASP A 103 -16.58 -2.79 5.86
C ASP A 103 -16.65 -1.44 5.12
N ILE A 104 -15.49 -0.90 4.75
CA ILE A 104 -15.37 0.36 3.99
C ILE A 104 -15.78 0.14 2.52
N GLU A 105 -15.41 -1.00 1.93
CA GLU A 105 -15.84 -1.34 0.56
C GLU A 105 -17.34 -1.65 0.45
N ALA A 106 -17.91 -2.34 1.44
CA ALA A 106 -19.35 -2.66 1.45
C ALA A 106 -20.24 -1.42 1.61
N SER A 107 -19.72 -0.36 2.25
CA SER A 107 -20.42 0.91 2.48
C SER A 107 -20.15 1.95 1.40
N SER A 108 -19.08 1.81 0.62
CA SER A 108 -18.63 2.79 -0.36
C SER A 108 -18.35 2.12 -1.71
N GLY A 109 -19.27 2.24 -2.65
CA GLY A 109 -19.13 1.73 -4.01
C GLY A 109 -18.04 2.39 -4.87
N ASN A 110 -17.06 3.10 -4.29
CA ASN A 110 -15.87 3.60 -4.97
C ASN A 110 -14.76 3.92 -3.95
N GLY A 111 -13.53 3.48 -4.24
CA GLY A 111 -12.35 3.53 -3.36
C GLY A 111 -11.76 4.91 -3.00
N ASP A 112 -12.53 6.00 -3.16
CA ASP A 112 -12.11 7.36 -2.80
C ASP A 112 -12.12 7.60 -1.27
N MET A 113 -12.96 6.88 -0.51
CA MET A 113 -13.08 7.06 0.94
C MET A 113 -11.82 6.64 1.73
N ALA A 114 -11.06 5.65 1.23
CA ALA A 114 -9.79 5.24 1.85
C ALA A 114 -8.73 6.37 1.79
N PHE A 115 -8.76 7.21 0.75
CA PHE A 115 -7.92 8.41 0.67
C PHE A 115 -8.38 9.52 1.63
N GLN A 116 -9.68 9.58 1.94
CA GLN A 116 -10.26 10.55 2.87
C GLN A 116 -9.84 10.27 4.32
N GLU A 117 -9.80 9.00 4.73
CA GLU A 117 -9.48 8.59 6.10
C GLU A 117 -7.99 8.83 6.45
N VAL A 118 -7.08 8.51 5.51
CA VAL A 118 -5.64 8.81 5.66
C VAL A 118 -5.38 10.32 5.76
N ARG A 119 -6.19 11.16 5.09
CA ARG A 119 -6.11 12.62 5.20
C ARG A 119 -6.63 13.14 6.54
N MET A 120 -7.72 12.58 7.08
CA MET A 120 -8.28 13.03 8.37
C MET A 120 -7.36 12.70 9.56
N GLN A 121 -6.57 11.63 9.48
CA GLN A 121 -5.60 11.28 10.52
C GLN A 121 -4.34 12.16 10.53
N GLN A 122 -4.16 13.07 9.56
CA GLN A 122 -3.04 14.03 9.52
C GLN A 122 -3.41 15.43 10.03
N SER A 123 -4.68 15.64 10.42
CA SER A 123 -5.19 16.91 10.98
C SER A 123 -5.27 16.93 12.51
N VAL A 124 -4.61 16.00 13.20
CA VAL A 124 -4.42 16.00 14.66
C VAL A 124 -2.93 15.98 14.97
#